data_AF-A0A433CWU2-F1
#
_entry.id   AF-A0A433CWU2-F1
#
_cell.length_a   1.000
_cell.length_b   1.000
_cell.length_c   1.000
_cell.angle_alpha   90.00
_cell.angle_beta   90.00
_cell.angle_gamma   90.00
#
_symmetry.space_group_name_H-M   'P 1'
#
loop_
_entity.id
_entity.type
_entity.pdbx_description
1 polymer ?
#
loop_
_entity_poly.entity_id
_entity_poly.type
_entity_poly.pdbx_seq_one_letter_code
_entity_poly.pdbx_strand_id
1 'polypeptide(L)'
;MLGSLSHVTRPPYVYLFISRIQESRNPSGARLILFIAGGMTYSEIRSAYEIADIYNREVYIGSTHVITPSTFIEDLKGLRKPMGKIPPPVPAYVPPPPEPEPRREPPPLKQHLSSSSAQSSARSSGASTPVPSVTDDKSLPPSSTDSGKSEKKKKGGFRLFG
;
A
#
# COMPACT_ATOMS: atom_id res chain seq x y z
N MET A 1 62.16 -2.36 1.98
CA MET A 1 60.96 -2.48 2.84
C MET A 1 59.95 -3.38 2.14
N LEU A 2 60.05 -4.70 2.35
CA LEU A 2 59.08 -5.67 1.81
C LEU A 2 58.03 -5.93 2.88
N GLY A 3 56.78 -5.54 2.59
CA GLY A 3 55.65 -5.70 3.49
C GLY A 3 55.31 -7.18 3.69
N SER A 4 55.28 -7.60 4.96
CA SER A 4 54.84 -8.92 5.38
C SER A 4 53.33 -9.06 5.14
N LEU A 5 52.95 -9.94 4.22
CA LEU A 5 51.56 -10.32 3.96
C LEU A 5 51.11 -11.21 5.12
N SER A 6 50.28 -10.66 6.00
CA SER A 6 49.67 -11.39 7.12
C SER A 6 48.72 -12.47 6.58
N HIS A 7 49.21 -13.71 6.56
CA HIS A 7 48.40 -14.90 6.34
C HIS A 7 47.32 -14.99 7.42
N VAL A 8 46.07 -14.71 7.05
CA VAL A 8 44.90 -14.98 7.88
C VAL A 8 44.66 -16.50 7.87
N THR A 9 45.25 -17.20 8.84
CA THR A 9 45.01 -18.63 9.07
C THR A 9 43.61 -18.83 9.64
N ARG A 10 42.64 -19.14 8.76
CA ARG A 10 41.33 -19.63 9.20
C ARG A 10 41.52 -20.98 9.90
N PRO A 11 40.87 -21.24 11.05
CA PRO A 11 41.07 -22.46 11.80
C PRO A 11 40.65 -23.70 10.97
N PRO A 12 41.39 -24.81 11.05
CA PRO A 12 41.21 -25.98 10.18
C PRO A 12 39.82 -26.63 10.30
N TYR A 13 39.17 -26.49 11.45
CA TYR A 13 37.83 -27.01 11.70
C TYR A 13 36.74 -26.39 10.82
N VAL A 14 36.93 -25.14 10.36
CA VAL A 14 35.95 -24.45 9.50
C VAL A 14 35.86 -25.13 8.14
N TYR A 15 36.97 -25.64 7.62
CA TYR A 15 36.99 -26.40 6.36
C TYR A 15 36.42 -27.81 6.56
N LEU A 16 36.72 -28.48 7.67
CA LEU A 16 36.16 -29.81 7.95
C LEU A 16 34.63 -29.79 8.07
N PHE A 17 34.06 -28.72 8.65
CA PHE A 17 32.61 -28.55 8.71
C PHE A 17 31.99 -28.36 7.32
N ILE A 18 32.60 -27.53 6.47
CA ILE A 18 32.10 -27.24 5.12
C ILE A 18 32.24 -28.47 4.20
N SER A 19 33.35 -29.22 4.29
CA SER A 19 33.56 -30.43 3.47
C SER A 19 32.59 -31.56 3.81
N ARG A 20 32.14 -31.67 5.07
CA ARG A 20 31.17 -32.70 5.49
C ARG A 20 29.78 -32.49 4.86
N ILE A 21 29.44 -31.25 4.48
CA ILE A 21 28.15 -30.90 3.87
C ILE A 21 28.08 -31.35 2.39
N GLN A 22 29.21 -31.67 1.76
CA GLN A 22 29.32 -31.98 0.34
C GLN A 22 29.46 -33.47 0.01
N GLU A 23 29.47 -34.36 0.99
CA GLU A 23 29.35 -35.80 0.71
C GLU A 23 28.00 -36.05 0.05
N SER A 24 27.96 -36.81 -1.04
CA SER A 24 26.72 -37.22 -1.71
C SER A 24 25.91 -38.11 -0.78
N ARG A 25 25.21 -37.49 0.17
CA ARG A 25 24.26 -38.19 1.02
C ARG A 25 23.22 -38.79 0.10
N ASN A 26 23.11 -40.11 0.16
CA ASN A 26 21.94 -40.83 -0.29
C ASN A 26 21.04 -40.99 0.95
N PRO A 27 20.25 -39.96 1.31
CA PRO A 27 19.37 -40.03 2.45
C PRO A 27 18.42 -41.19 2.24
N SER A 28 18.32 -42.03 3.24
CA SER A 28 17.38 -43.14 3.20
C SER A 28 15.99 -42.62 3.53
N GLY A 29 14.94 -43.15 2.91
CA GLY A 29 13.54 -42.88 3.28
C GLY A 29 12.92 -41.61 2.68
N ALA A 30 11.71 -41.28 3.16
CA ALA A 30 10.92 -40.16 2.67
C ALA A 30 11.46 -38.80 3.17
N ARG A 31 11.24 -37.76 2.36
CA ARG A 31 11.58 -36.37 2.68
C ARG A 31 10.62 -35.82 3.74
N LEU A 32 11.16 -35.19 4.78
CA LEU A 32 10.37 -34.55 5.81
C LEU A 32 10.37 -33.04 5.58
N ILE A 33 9.17 -32.44 5.50
CA ILE A 33 9.00 -30.99 5.38
C ILE A 33 8.30 -30.49 6.65
N LEU A 34 8.99 -29.66 7.43
CA LEU A 34 8.47 -29.04 8.65
C LEU A 34 8.17 -27.58 8.36
N PHE A 35 6.93 -27.16 8.58
CA PHE A 35 6.55 -25.75 8.54
C PHE A 35 6.05 -25.29 9.90
N ILE A 36 6.79 -24.37 10.54
CA ILE A 36 6.44 -23.81 11.84
C ILE A 36 5.66 -22.52 11.62
N ALA A 37 4.38 -22.49 12.03
CA ALA A 37 3.60 -21.26 12.01
C ALA A 37 3.97 -20.36 13.19
N GLY A 38 4.16 -19.06 12.94
CA GLY A 38 4.48 -18.09 13.99
C GLY A 38 5.97 -17.88 14.24
N GLY A 39 6.84 -18.39 13.35
CA GLY A 39 8.28 -18.16 13.37
C GLY A 39 9.09 -19.34 13.91
N MET A 40 10.34 -19.47 13.47
CA MET A 40 11.28 -20.51 13.93
C MET A 40 12.58 -19.91 14.47
N THR A 41 13.19 -20.55 15.44
CA THR A 41 14.44 -20.13 16.09
C THR A 41 15.66 -20.80 15.47
N TYR A 42 16.83 -20.22 15.68
CA TYR A 42 18.10 -20.82 15.25
C TYR A 42 18.37 -22.19 15.90
N SER A 43 17.91 -22.39 17.13
CA SER A 43 18.05 -23.68 17.84
C SER A 43 17.27 -24.79 17.14
N GLU A 44 16.04 -24.51 16.68
CA GLU A 44 15.22 -25.49 15.94
C GLU A 44 15.82 -25.83 14.59
N ILE A 45 16.35 -24.84 13.86
CA ILE A 45 17.06 -25.06 12.59
C ILE A 45 18.26 -25.99 12.81
N ARG A 46 19.06 -25.72 13.85
CA ARG A 46 20.22 -26.54 14.19
C ARG A 46 19.80 -27.97 14.54
N SER A 47 18.79 -28.13 15.40
CA SER A 47 18.29 -29.44 15.79
C SER A 47 17.73 -30.23 14.59
N ALA A 48 17.07 -29.57 13.65
CA ALA A 48 16.58 -30.23 12.43
C ALA A 48 17.74 -30.83 11.61
N TYR A 49 18.84 -30.12 11.46
CA TYR A 49 20.03 -30.63 10.76
C TYR A 49 20.76 -31.72 11.55
N GLU A 50 20.87 -31.59 12.87
CA GLU A 50 21.45 -32.65 13.71
C GLU A 50 20.66 -33.96 13.60
N ILE A 51 19.33 -33.88 13.60
CA ILE A 51 18.44 -35.04 13.41
C ILE A 51 18.59 -35.60 11.99
N ALA A 52 18.60 -34.75 10.95
CA ALA A 52 18.84 -35.17 9.57
C ALA A 52 20.16 -35.95 9.45
N ASP A 53 21.19 -35.49 10.16
CA ASP A 53 22.50 -36.13 10.20
C ASP A 53 22.49 -37.49 10.90
N ILE A 54 21.92 -37.55 12.11
CA ILE A 54 21.85 -38.77 12.93
C ILE A 54 21.08 -39.88 12.21
N TYR A 55 19.95 -39.55 11.58
CA TYR A 55 19.06 -40.55 10.99
C TYR A 55 19.30 -40.79 9.49
N ASN A 56 20.27 -40.12 8.88
CA ASN A 56 20.48 -40.14 7.43
C ASN A 56 19.19 -39.89 6.64
N ARG A 57 18.48 -38.82 7.00
CA ARG A 57 17.18 -38.39 6.43
C ARG A 57 17.31 -37.00 5.80
N GLU A 58 16.49 -36.74 4.79
CA GLU A 58 16.33 -35.42 4.19
C GLU A 58 15.26 -34.63 4.94
N VAL A 59 15.64 -33.50 5.54
CA VAL A 59 14.75 -32.64 6.33
C VAL A 59 14.80 -31.22 5.79
N TYR A 60 13.64 -30.67 5.44
CA TYR A 60 13.45 -29.27 5.09
C TYR A 60 12.65 -28.59 6.19
N ILE A 61 13.16 -27.50 6.72
CA ILE A 61 12.47 -26.70 7.74
C ILE A 61 12.18 -25.30 7.20
N GLY A 62 10.96 -24.84 7.36
CA GLY A 62 10.49 -23.52 6.96
C GLY A 62 9.57 -22.92 8.02
N SER A 63 9.38 -21.61 7.93
CA SER A 63 8.49 -20.87 8.82
C SER A 63 8.05 -19.57 8.15
N THR A 64 7.17 -18.82 8.81
CA THR A 64 6.79 -17.47 8.40
C THR A 64 7.96 -16.47 8.48
N HIS A 65 8.84 -16.60 9.48
CA HIS A 65 10.02 -15.77 9.67
C HIS A 65 11.00 -16.47 10.64
N VAL A 66 12.24 -15.98 10.74
CA VAL A 66 13.21 -16.47 11.72
C VAL A 66 13.24 -15.54 12.93
N ILE A 67 13.16 -16.13 14.12
CA ILE A 67 13.01 -15.44 15.40
C ILE A 67 14.33 -15.45 16.17
N THR A 68 14.67 -14.28 16.72
CA THR A 68 15.64 -14.13 17.82
C THR A 68 14.89 -13.96 19.15
N PRO A 69 15.53 -14.21 20.31
CA PRO A 69 14.89 -13.97 21.60
C PRO A 69 14.35 -12.54 21.75
N SER A 70 15.06 -11.55 21.22
CA SER A 70 14.63 -10.14 21.27
C SER A 70 13.38 -9.90 20.44
N THR A 71 13.34 -10.36 19.18
CA THR A 71 12.19 -10.17 18.29
C THR A 71 10.96 -10.92 18.81
N PHE A 72 11.14 -12.10 19.40
CA PHE A 72 10.05 -12.84 20.05
C PHE A 72 9.36 -12.01 21.14
N ILE A 73 10.14 -11.38 22.02
CA ILE A 73 9.61 -10.53 23.09
C ILE A 73 8.92 -9.29 22.51
N GLU A 74 9.41 -8.74 21.41
CA GLU A 74 8.75 -7.63 20.71
C GLU A 74 7.40 -8.04 20.11
N ASP A 75 7.33 -9.20 19.49
CA ASP A 75 6.10 -9.76 18.94
C ASP A 75 5.07 -10.01 20.05
N LEU A 76 5.51 -10.52 21.21
CA LEU A 76 4.66 -10.72 22.39
C LEU A 76 4.10 -9.40 22.95
N LYS A 77 4.86 -8.30 22.91
CA LYS A 77 4.35 -6.97 23.31
C LYS A 77 3.20 -6.49 22.43
N GLY A 78 3.20 -6.89 21.15
CA GLY A 78 2.19 -6.52 20.17
C GLY A 78 0.87 -7.30 20.31
N LEU A 79 0.89 -8.48 20.93
CA LEU A 79 -0.22 -9.44 20.89
C LEU A 79 -1.52 -8.95 21.55
N ARG A 80 -1.42 -8.04 22.53
CA ARG A 80 -2.60 -7.47 23.20
C ARG A 80 -3.27 -6.35 22.40
N LYS A 81 -2.62 -5.84 21.36
CA LYS A 81 -3.19 -4.78 20.51
C LYS A 81 -4.15 -5.45 19.53
N PRO A 82 -5.36 -4.90 19.31
CA PRO A 82 -6.25 -5.42 18.28
C PRO A 82 -5.54 -5.36 16.93
N MET A 83 -5.65 -6.42 16.14
CA MET A 83 -5.17 -6.41 14.76
C MET A 83 -5.82 -5.26 14.00
N GLY A 84 -5.02 -4.51 13.24
CA GLY A 84 -5.54 -3.52 12.30
C GLY A 84 -6.49 -4.19 11.31
N LYS A 85 -7.49 -3.45 10.82
CA LYS A 85 -8.41 -3.96 9.79
C LYS A 85 -7.58 -4.32 8.55
N ILE A 86 -7.48 -5.62 8.24
CA ILE A 86 -6.81 -6.07 7.02
C ILE A 86 -7.80 -5.88 5.87
N PRO A 87 -7.47 -5.06 4.85
CA PRO A 87 -8.31 -4.97 3.67
C PRO A 87 -8.37 -6.33 2.99
N PRO A 88 -9.56 -6.75 2.49
CA PRO A 88 -9.67 -8.01 1.78
C PRO A 88 -8.74 -7.99 0.54
N PRO A 89 -8.13 -9.14 0.19
CA PRO A 89 -7.21 -9.21 -0.94
C PRO A 89 -7.90 -8.93 -2.29
N VAL A 90 -9.22 -9.07 -2.33
CA VAL A 90 -10.07 -8.69 -3.45
C VAL A 90 -10.94 -7.50 -3.04
N PRO A 91 -11.02 -6.43 -3.86
CA PRO A 91 -11.94 -5.34 -3.60
C PRO A 91 -13.39 -5.85 -3.61
N ALA A 92 -14.27 -5.19 -2.87
CA ALA A 92 -15.69 -5.48 -2.95
C ALA A 92 -16.16 -5.33 -4.40
N TYR A 93 -16.93 -6.31 -4.88
CA TYR A 93 -17.48 -6.27 -6.23
C TYR A 93 -18.33 -5.00 -6.40
N VAL A 94 -17.99 -4.19 -7.39
CA VAL A 94 -18.80 -3.06 -7.84
C VAL A 94 -19.50 -3.50 -9.12
N PRO A 95 -20.84 -3.60 -9.13
CA PRO A 95 -21.57 -3.90 -10.35
C PRO A 95 -21.21 -2.88 -11.45
N PRO A 96 -21.00 -3.31 -12.71
CA PRO A 96 -20.83 -2.37 -13.80
C PRO A 96 -22.07 -1.47 -13.89
N PRO A 97 -21.90 -0.17 -14.22
CA PRO A 97 -23.03 0.71 -14.48
C PRO A 97 -23.98 0.07 -15.50
N PRO A 98 -25.31 0.21 -15.35
CA PRO A 98 -26.24 -0.28 -16.35
C PRO A 98 -25.87 0.33 -17.70
N GLU A 99 -25.62 -0.54 -18.69
CA GLU A 99 -25.29 -0.12 -20.05
C GLU A 99 -26.40 0.80 -20.56
N PRO A 100 -26.07 1.96 -21.18
CA PRO A 100 -27.10 2.85 -21.69
C PRO A 100 -27.96 2.07 -22.68
N GLU A 101 -29.25 1.91 -22.37
CA GLU A 101 -30.17 1.29 -23.33
C GLU A 101 -30.05 2.01 -24.66
N PRO A 102 -30.03 1.28 -25.80
CA PRO A 102 -29.90 1.89 -27.12
C PRO A 102 -30.95 2.98 -27.24
N ARG A 103 -30.49 4.24 -27.25
CA ARG A 103 -31.32 5.42 -27.40
C ARG A 103 -32.05 5.25 -28.72
N ARG A 104 -33.32 4.85 -28.67
CA ARG A 104 -34.20 4.80 -29.84
C ARG A 104 -34.31 6.24 -30.33
N GLU A 105 -33.60 6.60 -31.39
CA GLU A 105 -33.81 7.90 -32.03
C GLU A 105 -35.26 7.94 -32.54
N PRO A 106 -36.04 8.99 -32.20
CA PRO A 106 -37.37 9.13 -32.75
C PRO A 106 -37.25 9.30 -34.28
N PRO A 107 -38.11 8.63 -35.08
CA PRO A 107 -38.03 8.70 -36.53
C PRO A 107 -38.20 10.15 -37.03
N PRO A 108 -37.44 10.59 -38.06
CA PRO A 108 -37.45 11.98 -38.51
C PRO A 108 -38.81 12.39 -39.09
N LEU A 109 -39.38 13.49 -38.57
CA LEU A 109 -40.53 14.17 -39.15
C LEU A 109 -40.13 14.83 -40.49
N LYS A 110 -40.82 14.46 -41.57
CA LYS A 110 -40.68 15.13 -42.88
C LYS A 110 -41.28 16.54 -42.80
N GLN A 111 -40.46 17.58 -42.99
CA GLN A 111 -40.92 18.97 -43.05
C GLN A 111 -41.40 19.34 -44.47
N HIS A 112 -42.61 19.90 -44.56
CA HIS A 112 -43.20 20.43 -45.80
C HIS A 112 -42.93 21.95 -45.91
N LEU A 113 -42.55 22.40 -47.10
CA LEU A 113 -42.19 23.78 -47.47
C LEU A 113 -43.39 24.72 -47.55
N SER A 114 -43.20 25.99 -47.16
CA SER A 114 -43.69 27.22 -47.81
C SER A 114 -43.39 28.43 -46.91
N SER A 115 -42.43 29.33 -47.25
CA SER A 115 -42.64 30.68 -47.82
C SER A 115 -43.55 31.58 -46.94
N SER A 116 -43.25 32.84 -46.58
CA SER A 116 -42.50 33.91 -47.24
C SER A 116 -42.45 35.16 -46.33
N SER A 117 -41.43 36.00 -46.57
CA SER A 117 -41.44 37.47 -46.58
C SER A 117 -42.01 38.28 -45.40
N ALA A 118 -41.06 38.96 -44.72
CA ALA A 118 -40.92 40.41 -44.60
C ALA A 118 -42.03 41.28 -43.94
N GLN A 119 -41.51 42.27 -43.20
CA GLN A 119 -41.99 43.64 -42.98
C GLN A 119 -42.38 44.03 -41.54
N SER A 120 -41.61 45.01 -41.09
CA SER A 120 -41.86 46.03 -40.08
C SER A 120 -43.31 46.51 -39.97
N SER A 121 -43.74 46.88 -38.76
CA SER A 121 -44.17 48.25 -38.40
C SER A 121 -44.99 48.26 -37.10
N ALA A 122 -45.10 49.46 -36.54
CA ALA A 122 -45.39 49.78 -35.15
C ALA A 122 -46.89 49.94 -34.80
N ARG A 123 -47.12 50.20 -33.50
CA ARG A 123 -48.32 50.81 -32.84
C ARG A 123 -49.48 49.82 -32.58
N SER A 124 -50.29 49.91 -31.52
CA SER A 124 -50.37 50.68 -30.26
C SER A 124 -51.63 50.21 -29.52
N SER A 125 -51.81 50.65 -28.26
CA SER A 125 -52.96 50.45 -27.33
C SER A 125 -52.88 49.14 -26.53
N GLY A 126 -52.96 49.07 -25.19
CA GLY A 126 -53.58 49.87 -24.11
C GLY A 126 -54.14 48.77 -23.15
N ALA A 127 -54.16 48.83 -21.83
CA ALA A 127 -54.08 49.88 -20.84
C ALA A 127 -53.79 49.28 -19.44
N SER A 128 -53.28 50.13 -18.53
CA SER A 128 -53.53 50.22 -17.06
C SER A 128 -53.30 48.98 -16.16
N THR A 129 -52.56 49.05 -15.05
CA THR A 129 -52.70 49.99 -13.91
C THR A 129 -51.47 49.94 -12.96
N PRO A 130 -51.26 50.94 -12.06
CA PRO A 130 -50.00 51.19 -11.35
C PRO A 130 -50.05 50.91 -9.83
N VAL A 131 -48.90 50.62 -9.19
CA VAL A 131 -48.62 50.92 -7.76
C VAL A 131 -47.09 51.01 -7.52
N PRO A 132 -46.55 52.03 -6.83
CA PRO A 132 -45.11 52.17 -6.54
C PRO A 132 -44.76 51.92 -5.05
N SER A 133 -43.53 51.52 -4.74
CA SER A 133 -42.78 51.74 -3.46
C SER A 133 -41.37 51.14 -3.61
N VAL A 134 -40.32 51.94 -3.86
CA VAL A 134 -39.35 52.52 -2.89
C VAL A 134 -38.19 51.55 -2.55
N THR A 135 -37.01 51.92 -3.09
CA THR A 135 -35.60 51.79 -2.63
C THR A 135 -35.10 50.41 -2.15
N ASP A 136 -33.92 49.92 -2.50
CA ASP A 136 -32.60 50.51 -2.28
C ASP A 136 -31.50 49.82 -3.12
N ASP A 137 -30.32 50.41 -2.99
CA ASP A 137 -29.18 50.47 -3.88
C ASP A 137 -28.35 49.18 -4.10
N LYS A 138 -27.60 49.30 -5.19
CA LYS A 138 -26.60 48.54 -5.92
C LYS A 138 -25.37 48.16 -5.09
N SER A 139 -24.74 47.02 -5.44
CA SER A 139 -23.30 46.63 -5.38
C SER A 139 -23.10 45.24 -4.74
N LEU A 140 -22.79 44.19 -5.52
CA LEU A 140 -21.48 43.70 -5.99
C LEU A 140 -20.42 43.37 -4.89
N PRO A 141 -19.74 42.20 -4.99
CA PRO A 141 -18.73 41.71 -4.04
C PRO A 141 -17.31 42.21 -4.39
N PRO A 142 -16.27 41.99 -3.55
CA PRO A 142 -15.31 40.91 -3.91
C PRO A 142 -14.56 40.23 -2.74
N SER A 143 -13.95 39.10 -3.08
CA SER A 143 -12.91 38.35 -2.38
C SER A 143 -11.60 39.11 -2.15
N SER A 144 -10.87 38.84 -1.05
CA SER A 144 -9.43 38.46 -1.03
C SER A 144 -8.75 38.60 0.36
N THR A 145 -7.60 37.92 0.50
CA THR A 145 -6.49 38.08 1.48
C THR A 145 -6.59 37.32 2.81
N ASP A 146 -5.53 36.79 3.44
CA ASP A 146 -4.14 36.49 3.07
C ASP A 146 -3.45 35.69 4.23
N SER A 147 -2.35 35.06 3.86
CA SER A 147 -1.25 34.29 4.50
C SER A 147 -0.82 34.40 5.99
N GLY A 148 -0.05 33.38 6.41
CA GLY A 148 1.14 33.49 7.31
C GLY A 148 1.10 32.66 8.62
N LYS A 149 1.64 31.43 8.72
CA LYS A 149 3.06 30.97 8.91
C LYS A 149 3.66 31.17 10.32
N SER A 150 4.07 30.07 11.01
CA SER A 150 5.49 29.75 11.31
C SER A 150 5.71 28.63 12.34
N GLU A 151 6.64 27.73 11.98
CA GLU A 151 7.34 26.76 12.84
C GLU A 151 8.34 27.44 13.78
N LYS A 152 8.66 26.78 14.91
CA LYS A 152 9.99 26.94 15.55
C LYS A 152 10.51 25.66 16.20
N LYS A 153 11.63 25.20 15.64
CA LYS A 153 12.53 24.11 16.05
C LYS A 153 13.29 24.50 17.32
N LYS A 154 13.49 23.58 18.28
CA LYS A 154 14.48 23.71 19.37
C LYS A 154 15.57 22.65 19.24
N LYS A 155 16.81 23.12 19.17
CA LYS A 155 18.09 22.40 19.19
C LYS A 155 18.65 22.43 20.61
N GLY A 156 19.30 21.34 21.02
CA GLY A 156 20.18 21.25 22.19
C GLY A 156 20.42 19.77 22.47
N GLY A 157 21.59 19.16 22.30
CA GLY A 157 22.94 19.68 22.49
C GLY A 157 23.40 19.38 23.92
N PHE A 158 23.69 18.11 24.23
CA PHE A 158 24.30 17.73 25.51
C PHE A 158 25.55 16.88 25.25
N ARG A 159 26.62 17.23 25.98
CA ARG A 159 28.00 16.80 25.77
C ARG A 159 28.41 15.73 26.78
N LEU A 160 29.39 14.94 26.36
CA LEU A 160 30.29 14.09 27.15
C LEU A 160 30.79 14.75 28.46
N PHE A 161 30.70 13.96 29.54
CA PHE A 161 31.68 13.74 30.62
C PHE A 161 31.40 12.29 31.08
N GLY A 162 32.32 11.46 31.54
CA GLY A 162 33.74 11.54 31.89
C GLY A 162 34.09 10.18 32.46
#